data_AF-F7RZ62-F1
#
_entry.id   AF-F7RZ62-F1
#
_cell.length_a   1.000
_cell.length_b   1.000
_cell.length_c   1.000
_cell.angle_alpha   90.00
_cell.angle_beta   90.00
_cell.angle_gamma   90.00
#
_symmetry.space_group_name_H-M   'P 1'
#
loop_
_entity.id
_entity.type
_entity.pdbx_description
1 polymer ?
#
loop_
_entity_poly.entity_id
_entity_poly.type
_entity_poly.pdbx_seq_one_letter_code
_entity_poly.pdbx_strand_id
1 'polypeptide(L)'
;MAIEIKVPELPESVADGTIATWHVKEGDKVSRDQNLVDIETDKVVLEVVAEADGVIGKISAEEGATVKSKEVIGSIEEGDASESSDSDDKEESKKEAAADKEDTSSEEKSSDEESSDEENSDEDASGEEIEVKVPELPESVSEATIAAWHVKAGDKVSRDQNLVDIETDKVVLEVVAEADGVLSEIIHDEGANVGAKDVIGKIIKGGEAKSEGKSASTKESSNDSGSDKDSDAVSPSVRRLLAEKDLSASDVKGTGKDGRITKEDVEKHVKSAGDKKSESKSEAKSESKPAAVSGDRTQKRVAMTRLRKTIAKRLLEAKNSTAMLTTFNEVNMKPIMDLRKTYQKEFEERHGIRLGFMSFYVKAVVEALKRFPEVNASIDGDEIVYHNYFDVSIAVSTPRGLVTPVLRDCDKLSLAEIEAGIKELAIKGRDGKLTMDEMQGGNFTITNGGVFGSLLSTPILNPPQSAILGMHKIQDRPMAVDGKVEILPMMYLAMSYDHRIVDGKESVGFLVTVKNLLEDPQRLLLDI
;
A
#
# COMPACT_ATOMS: atom_id res chain seq x y z
N MET A 1 -45.12 -33.58 -18.00
CA MET A 1 -44.69 -32.98 -19.29
C MET A 1 -43.39 -32.23 -19.08
N ALA A 2 -42.67 -31.88 -20.15
CA ALA A 2 -41.45 -31.07 -20.05
C ALA A 2 -41.79 -29.57 -20.11
N ILE A 3 -41.44 -28.82 -19.06
CA ILE A 3 -41.60 -27.36 -18.94
C ILE A 3 -40.22 -26.73 -19.18
N GLU A 4 -40.15 -25.71 -20.03
CA GLU A 4 -38.88 -25.06 -20.42
C GLU A 4 -38.52 -23.93 -19.45
N ILE A 5 -37.41 -24.07 -18.70
CA ILE A 5 -36.89 -23.01 -17.83
C ILE A 5 -36.29 -21.91 -18.72
N LYS A 6 -36.78 -20.67 -18.58
CA LYS A 6 -36.41 -19.54 -19.44
C LYS A 6 -35.90 -18.35 -18.66
N VAL A 7 -34.96 -17.63 -19.27
CA VAL A 7 -34.50 -16.32 -18.77
C VAL A 7 -35.69 -15.33 -18.76
N PRO A 8 -35.94 -14.62 -17.65
CA PRO A 8 -37.01 -13.62 -17.58
C PRO A 8 -36.77 -12.43 -18.54
N GLU A 9 -37.80 -11.60 -18.72
CA GLU A 9 -37.72 -10.44 -19.62
C GLU A 9 -36.80 -9.35 -19.05
N LEU A 10 -35.57 -9.29 -19.57
CA LEU A 10 -34.57 -8.30 -19.16
C LEU A 10 -35.04 -6.86 -19.50
N PRO A 11 -34.78 -5.86 -18.64
CA PRO A 11 -35.14 -4.47 -18.93
C PRO A 11 -34.44 -3.94 -20.20
N GLU A 12 -35.10 -3.07 -20.97
CA GLU A 12 -34.62 -2.54 -22.28
C GLU A 12 -33.21 -1.90 -22.29
N SER A 13 -32.62 -1.64 -21.11
CA SER A 13 -31.26 -1.11 -20.97
C SER A 13 -30.19 -2.16 -20.66
N VAL A 14 -30.51 -3.45 -20.80
CA VAL A 14 -29.64 -4.62 -20.59
C VAL A 14 -29.84 -5.60 -21.75
N ALA A 15 -28.76 -6.01 -22.42
CA ALA A 15 -28.83 -6.85 -23.64
C ALA A 15 -28.76 -8.36 -23.35
N ASP A 16 -28.06 -8.72 -22.27
CA ASP A 16 -27.72 -10.07 -21.85
C ASP A 16 -27.50 -10.10 -20.32
N GLY A 17 -27.54 -11.30 -19.74
CA GLY A 17 -27.18 -11.59 -18.35
C GLY A 17 -26.24 -12.79 -18.27
N THR A 18 -25.64 -13.02 -17.11
CA THR A 18 -24.75 -14.17 -16.87
C THR A 18 -25.34 -15.05 -15.78
N ILE A 19 -25.34 -16.37 -15.97
CA ILE A 19 -25.72 -17.31 -14.91
C ILE A 19 -24.71 -17.24 -13.78
N ALA A 20 -25.14 -16.86 -12.58
CA ALA A 20 -24.27 -16.64 -11.42
C ALA A 20 -24.13 -17.89 -10.54
N THR A 21 -25.24 -18.58 -10.24
CA THR A 21 -25.24 -19.81 -9.43
C THR A 21 -26.49 -20.64 -9.73
N TRP A 22 -26.34 -21.95 -9.92
CA TRP A 22 -27.44 -22.92 -9.96
C TRP A 22 -27.67 -23.51 -8.55
N HIS A 23 -28.88 -23.34 -8.02
CA HIS A 23 -29.27 -23.88 -6.70
C HIS A 23 -29.75 -25.33 -6.75
N VAL A 24 -29.83 -25.92 -7.94
CA VAL A 24 -30.37 -27.27 -8.22
C VAL A 24 -29.54 -27.97 -9.31
N LYS A 25 -29.56 -29.30 -9.35
CA LYS A 25 -28.82 -30.13 -10.32
C LYS A 25 -29.74 -31.00 -11.17
N GLU A 26 -29.22 -31.51 -12.28
CA GLU A 26 -29.93 -32.50 -13.12
C GLU A 26 -30.35 -33.71 -12.27
N GLY A 27 -31.64 -34.02 -12.25
CA GLY A 27 -32.25 -35.08 -11.45
C GLY A 27 -32.76 -34.67 -10.05
N ASP A 28 -32.52 -33.44 -9.59
CA ASP A 28 -33.07 -32.97 -8.31
C ASP A 28 -34.59 -32.74 -8.38
N LYS A 29 -35.30 -33.02 -7.28
CA LYS A 29 -36.72 -32.68 -7.13
C LYS A 29 -36.86 -31.20 -6.75
N VAL A 30 -37.77 -30.50 -7.42
CA VAL A 30 -38.06 -29.09 -7.16
C VAL A 30 -39.55 -28.89 -6.94
N SER A 31 -39.87 -28.04 -5.97
CA SER A 31 -41.23 -27.59 -5.71
C SER A 31 -41.52 -26.33 -6.53
N ARG A 32 -42.79 -26.09 -6.83
CA ARG A 32 -43.24 -24.83 -7.43
C ARG A 32 -42.82 -23.61 -6.58
N ASP A 33 -42.50 -22.51 -7.27
CA ASP A 33 -42.06 -21.22 -6.74
C ASP A 33 -40.70 -21.29 -5.97
N GLN A 34 -39.98 -22.42 -6.02
CA GLN A 34 -38.60 -22.58 -5.53
C GLN A 34 -37.60 -21.90 -6.50
N ASN A 35 -36.64 -21.13 -6.00
CA ASN A 35 -35.54 -20.59 -6.82
C ASN A 35 -34.63 -21.71 -7.35
N LEU A 36 -34.32 -21.66 -8.64
CA LEU A 36 -33.51 -22.66 -9.35
C LEU A 36 -32.13 -22.11 -9.73
N VAL A 37 -32.05 -20.84 -10.13
CA VAL A 37 -30.84 -20.24 -10.68
C VAL A 37 -30.88 -18.71 -10.60
N ASP A 38 -29.77 -18.13 -10.17
CA ASP A 38 -29.57 -16.68 -10.10
C ASP A 38 -28.88 -16.18 -11.39
N ILE A 39 -29.44 -15.14 -12.01
CA ILE A 39 -28.89 -14.50 -13.21
C ILE A 39 -28.42 -13.09 -12.85
N GLU A 40 -27.12 -12.85 -12.90
CA GLU A 40 -26.53 -11.54 -12.67
C GLU A 40 -26.56 -10.69 -13.95
N THR A 41 -26.94 -9.42 -13.80
CA THR A 41 -26.83 -8.39 -14.84
C THR A 41 -26.07 -7.18 -14.29
N ASP A 42 -25.59 -6.30 -15.16
CA ASP A 42 -24.92 -5.01 -14.86
C ASP A 42 -25.66 -4.09 -13.84
N LYS A 43 -26.91 -4.41 -13.47
CA LYS A 43 -27.77 -3.57 -12.61
C LYS A 43 -28.54 -4.32 -11.53
N VAL A 44 -28.87 -5.60 -11.72
CA VAL A 44 -29.72 -6.38 -10.80
C VAL A 44 -29.38 -7.88 -10.93
N VAL A 45 -29.45 -8.62 -9.83
CA VAL A 45 -29.53 -10.10 -9.84
C VAL A 45 -31.02 -10.49 -9.95
N LEU A 46 -31.33 -11.46 -10.81
CA LEU A 46 -32.68 -11.95 -11.08
C LEU A 46 -32.76 -13.44 -10.75
N GLU A 47 -33.61 -13.79 -9.78
CA GLU A 47 -33.92 -15.18 -9.40
C GLU A 47 -34.88 -15.80 -10.42
N VAL A 48 -34.65 -17.05 -10.83
CA VAL A 48 -35.53 -17.80 -11.72
C VAL A 48 -36.16 -18.97 -10.96
N VAL A 49 -37.46 -18.86 -10.69
CA VAL A 49 -38.23 -19.84 -9.90
C VAL A 49 -38.90 -20.92 -10.77
N ALA A 50 -39.19 -22.08 -10.16
CA ALA A 50 -39.91 -23.18 -10.79
C ALA A 50 -41.39 -22.84 -11.03
N GLU A 51 -41.88 -22.95 -12.27
CA GLU A 51 -43.30 -22.72 -12.60
C GLU A 51 -44.25 -23.82 -12.08
N ALA A 52 -43.72 -25.02 -11.78
CA ALA A 52 -44.47 -26.18 -11.29
C ALA A 52 -43.56 -27.15 -10.51
N ASP A 53 -44.18 -28.06 -9.75
CA ASP A 53 -43.51 -29.17 -9.07
C ASP A 53 -43.01 -30.22 -10.08
N GLY A 54 -41.81 -30.77 -9.88
CA GLY A 54 -41.26 -31.80 -10.76
C GLY A 54 -39.81 -32.18 -10.48
N VAL A 55 -39.15 -32.73 -11.49
CA VAL A 55 -37.72 -33.08 -11.46
C VAL A 55 -36.97 -32.20 -12.46
N ILE A 56 -35.83 -31.63 -12.09
CA ILE A 56 -34.96 -30.93 -13.03
C ILE A 56 -34.47 -31.95 -14.06
N GLY A 57 -34.85 -31.72 -15.32
CA GLY A 57 -34.39 -32.49 -16.47
C GLY A 57 -32.98 -32.05 -16.87
N LYS A 58 -32.79 -31.80 -18.17
CA LYS A 58 -31.50 -31.35 -18.68
C LYS A 58 -31.32 -29.84 -18.49
N ILE A 59 -30.14 -29.43 -18.03
CA ILE A 59 -29.64 -28.05 -18.03
C ILE A 59 -28.93 -27.78 -19.37
N SER A 60 -29.21 -26.64 -20.00
CA SER A 60 -28.63 -26.24 -21.29
C SER A 60 -27.58 -25.14 -21.20
N ALA A 61 -27.44 -24.48 -20.04
CA ALA A 61 -26.46 -23.43 -19.80
C ALA A 61 -25.82 -23.57 -18.41
N GLU A 62 -24.49 -23.73 -18.37
CA GLU A 62 -23.68 -23.89 -17.16
C GLU A 62 -23.44 -22.54 -16.45
N GLU A 63 -22.90 -22.57 -15.22
CA GLU A 63 -22.52 -21.37 -14.48
C GLU A 63 -21.47 -20.54 -15.24
N GLY A 64 -21.61 -19.22 -15.24
CA GLY A 64 -20.80 -18.30 -16.03
C GLY A 64 -21.20 -18.19 -17.51
N ALA A 65 -22.24 -18.90 -17.98
CA ALA A 65 -22.75 -18.74 -19.33
C ALA A 65 -23.53 -17.42 -19.51
N THR A 66 -23.27 -16.71 -20.61
CA THR A 66 -24.03 -15.51 -21.01
C THR A 66 -25.30 -15.91 -21.76
N VAL A 67 -26.46 -15.41 -21.31
CA VAL A 67 -27.79 -15.79 -21.77
C VAL A 67 -28.67 -14.55 -22.04
N LYS A 68 -29.67 -14.70 -22.91
CA LYS A 68 -30.54 -13.60 -23.37
C LYS A 68 -31.98 -13.74 -22.87
N SER A 69 -32.70 -12.62 -22.82
CA SER A 69 -34.14 -12.56 -22.54
C SER A 69 -34.91 -13.64 -23.31
N LYS A 70 -35.67 -14.48 -22.59
CA LYS A 70 -36.49 -15.60 -23.09
C LYS A 70 -35.73 -16.78 -23.72
N GLU A 71 -34.41 -16.87 -23.54
CA GLU A 71 -33.61 -18.05 -23.89
C GLU A 71 -33.86 -19.23 -22.93
N VAL A 72 -33.76 -20.47 -23.42
CA VAL A 72 -34.04 -21.70 -22.63
C VAL A 72 -32.75 -22.21 -22.00
N ILE A 73 -32.72 -22.21 -20.66
CA ILE A 73 -31.54 -22.55 -19.83
C ILE A 73 -31.65 -23.93 -19.15
N GLY A 74 -32.83 -24.54 -19.16
CA GLY A 74 -33.04 -25.91 -18.69
C GLY A 74 -34.46 -26.40 -18.89
N SER A 75 -34.79 -27.53 -18.27
CA SER A 75 -36.11 -28.17 -18.36
C SER A 75 -36.53 -28.78 -17.02
N ILE A 76 -37.84 -28.84 -16.75
CA ILE A 76 -38.46 -29.54 -15.62
C ILE A 76 -39.37 -30.64 -16.18
N GLU A 77 -39.20 -31.88 -15.76
CA GLU A 77 -40.14 -32.96 -16.03
C GLU A 77 -41.17 -33.05 -14.89
N GLU A 78 -42.41 -32.63 -15.18
CA GLU A 78 -43.59 -32.79 -14.30
C GLU A 78 -43.92 -34.28 -14.17
N GLY A 79 -43.84 -34.79 -12.94
CA GLY A 79 -44.09 -36.19 -12.57
C GLY A 79 -44.48 -36.35 -11.09
N ASP A 80 -45.69 -36.89 -10.87
CA ASP A 80 -46.29 -37.11 -9.55
C ASP A 80 -45.73 -38.37 -8.83
N ALA A 81 -45.90 -38.48 -7.51
CA ALA A 81 -45.20 -39.46 -6.66
C ALA A 81 -46.12 -40.33 -5.77
N SER A 82 -46.59 -41.46 -6.31
CA SER A 82 -47.33 -42.53 -5.61
C SER A 82 -47.34 -43.79 -6.53
N GLU A 83 -47.24 -45.06 -6.09
CA GLU A 83 -47.12 -45.63 -4.74
C GLU A 83 -46.52 -47.05 -4.71
N SER A 84 -45.99 -47.44 -3.55
CA SER A 84 -46.28 -48.73 -2.88
C SER A 84 -45.91 -48.61 -1.38
N SER A 85 -46.86 -48.23 -0.51
CA SER A 85 -47.78 -49.14 0.23
C SER A 85 -47.07 -49.97 1.33
N ASP A 86 -47.60 -50.22 2.54
CA ASP A 86 -48.80 -49.79 3.30
C ASP A 86 -48.68 -50.47 4.69
N SER A 87 -49.08 -49.95 5.86
CA SER A 87 -49.45 -48.61 6.38
C SER A 87 -49.41 -48.66 7.93
N ASP A 88 -49.37 -47.51 8.66
CA ASP A 88 -50.22 -47.22 9.85
C ASP A 88 -49.97 -45.82 10.46
N ASP A 89 -50.97 -45.24 11.14
CA ASP A 89 -50.87 -44.00 11.95
C ASP A 89 -51.89 -43.96 13.11
N LYS A 90 -51.44 -44.27 14.34
CA LYS A 90 -51.96 -43.64 15.58
C LYS A 90 -51.19 -43.90 16.87
N GLU A 91 -51.44 -43.01 17.83
CA GLU A 91 -50.89 -42.92 19.19
C GLU A 91 -51.27 -44.11 20.11
N GLU A 92 -50.37 -44.55 21.01
CA GLU A 92 -50.52 -44.32 22.48
C GLU A 92 -49.38 -44.88 23.38
N SER A 93 -49.07 -44.14 24.46
CA SER A 93 -48.61 -44.64 25.78
C SER A 93 -47.23 -45.32 26.02
N LYS A 94 -46.20 -44.48 26.24
CA LYS A 94 -45.50 -44.31 27.55
C LYS A 94 -45.39 -45.51 28.55
N LYS A 95 -44.20 -46.13 28.67
CA LYS A 95 -43.42 -46.45 29.92
C LYS A 95 -42.09 -47.17 29.58
N GLU A 96 -40.94 -46.81 30.18
CA GLU A 96 -40.30 -47.41 31.39
C GLU A 96 -40.12 -48.94 31.37
N ALA A 97 -38.96 -49.56 31.66
CA ALA A 97 -37.61 -49.08 32.03
C ALA A 97 -36.57 -50.22 31.79
N ALA A 98 -35.39 -49.99 31.20
CA ALA A 98 -34.08 -49.68 31.82
C ALA A 98 -33.14 -50.88 32.10
N ALA A 99 -31.83 -50.59 32.22
CA ALA A 99 -30.70 -51.45 32.65
C ALA A 99 -30.23 -52.59 31.70
N ASP A 100 -28.95 -53.00 31.66
CA ASP A 100 -27.64 -52.37 32.02
C ASP A 100 -26.48 -53.27 31.50
N LYS A 101 -25.22 -52.78 31.55
CA LYS A 101 -23.92 -53.49 31.39
C LYS A 101 -23.44 -53.79 29.95
N GLU A 102 -22.17 -53.56 29.55
CA GLU A 102 -20.80 -53.57 30.14
C GLU A 102 -19.98 -54.85 29.82
N ASP A 103 -18.64 -54.71 29.90
CA ASP A 103 -17.57 -55.72 29.80
C ASP A 103 -17.22 -56.34 28.41
N THR A 104 -15.94 -56.56 28.03
CA THR A 104 -14.65 -55.83 28.26
C THR A 104 -13.54 -56.41 27.34
N SER A 105 -12.39 -55.73 27.22
CA SER A 105 -11.09 -56.25 26.72
C SER A 105 -10.98 -56.62 25.22
N SER A 106 -9.79 -56.73 24.62
CA SER A 106 -8.41 -56.51 25.12
C SER A 106 -7.47 -55.92 24.06
N GLU A 107 -6.47 -55.21 24.58
CA GLU A 107 -5.16 -54.85 24.03
C GLU A 107 -4.48 -55.89 23.11
N GLU A 108 -3.78 -55.45 22.05
CA GLU A 108 -2.37 -55.84 21.80
C GLU A 108 -1.63 -54.72 21.00
N LYS A 109 -0.28 -54.78 20.92
CA LYS A 109 0.52 -53.62 21.37
C LYS A 109 1.98 -53.58 20.84
N SER A 110 2.35 -52.54 20.07
CA SER A 110 3.69 -52.23 19.53
C SER A 110 3.80 -50.73 19.14
N SER A 111 4.90 -49.95 19.17
CA SER A 111 6.34 -50.06 19.57
C SER A 111 7.27 -50.98 18.75
N ASP A 112 8.47 -50.58 18.29
CA ASP A 112 9.18 -49.27 18.25
C ASP A 112 10.42 -49.38 17.29
N GLU A 113 11.48 -48.58 17.49
CA GLU A 113 12.83 -48.60 16.85
C GLU A 113 12.88 -47.94 15.45
N GLU A 114 13.61 -46.84 15.20
CA GLU A 114 15.02 -46.47 15.44
C GLU A 114 16.06 -47.17 14.53
N SER A 115 16.78 -46.37 13.75
CA SER A 115 18.13 -46.68 13.28
C SER A 115 18.91 -45.38 13.07
N SER A 116 19.81 -45.07 14.00
CA SER A 116 20.85 -44.05 13.82
C SER A 116 21.97 -44.58 12.93
N ASP A 117 22.54 -43.72 12.09
CA ASP A 117 23.92 -43.86 11.61
C ASP A 117 24.57 -42.47 11.57
N GLU A 118 25.47 -42.22 12.53
CA GLU A 118 26.63 -41.34 12.33
C GLU A 118 27.61 -42.11 11.40
N GLU A 119 28.62 -41.56 10.74
CA GLU A 119 29.48 -40.43 11.07
C GLU A 119 30.30 -40.09 9.80
N ASN A 120 30.58 -38.81 9.54
CA ASN A 120 31.95 -38.40 9.20
C ASN A 120 32.13 -36.88 9.32
N SER A 121 33.29 -36.46 9.82
CA SER A 121 33.66 -35.06 10.06
C SER A 121 34.58 -34.50 8.97
N ASP A 122 34.42 -33.23 8.63
CA ASP A 122 35.52 -32.37 8.14
C ASP A 122 35.47 -31.06 8.95
N GLU A 123 36.52 -30.77 9.72
CA GLU A 123 36.68 -29.53 10.49
C GLU A 123 37.34 -28.44 9.63
N ASP A 124 36.80 -27.22 9.58
CA ASP A 124 37.59 -25.98 9.82
C ASP A 124 36.71 -24.73 10.00
N ALA A 125 37.35 -23.62 10.39
CA ALA A 125 36.82 -22.24 10.46
C ALA A 125 35.77 -21.93 11.55
N SER A 126 36.14 -22.11 12.82
CA SER A 126 35.35 -21.65 13.97
C SER A 126 35.29 -20.12 14.09
N GLY A 127 34.15 -19.53 13.77
CA GLY A 127 33.74 -18.18 14.19
C GLY A 127 32.36 -18.24 14.85
N GLU A 128 32.05 -17.35 15.79
CA GLU A 128 30.70 -17.30 16.37
C GLU A 128 29.69 -16.83 15.31
N GLU A 129 28.77 -17.71 14.90
CA GLU A 129 27.60 -17.34 14.11
C GLU A 129 26.58 -16.62 15.00
N ILE A 130 26.12 -15.46 14.55
CA ILE A 130 25.04 -14.67 15.14
C ILE A 130 23.87 -14.71 14.15
N GLU A 131 22.73 -15.21 14.61
CA GLU A 131 21.49 -15.26 13.84
C GLU A 131 20.84 -13.87 13.80
N VAL A 132 20.68 -13.30 12.60
CA VAL A 132 19.92 -12.05 12.41
C VAL A 132 18.44 -12.40 12.44
N LYS A 133 17.68 -11.85 13.39
CA LYS A 133 16.27 -12.18 13.59
C LYS A 133 15.34 -11.00 13.36
N VAL A 134 14.11 -11.29 12.95
CA VAL A 134 13.04 -10.29 12.95
C VAL A 134 12.77 -9.84 14.39
N PRO A 135 12.77 -8.53 14.69
CA PRO A 135 12.46 -8.02 16.04
C PRO A 135 11.03 -8.38 16.47
N GLU A 136 10.72 -8.20 17.74
CA GLU A 136 9.35 -8.41 18.24
C GLU A 136 8.37 -7.45 17.55
N LEU A 137 7.41 -8.02 16.82
CA LEU A 137 6.36 -7.28 16.14
C LEU A 137 5.30 -6.85 17.17
N PRO A 138 4.65 -5.67 17.00
CA PRO A 138 3.55 -5.26 17.87
C PRO A 138 2.39 -6.27 17.83
N GLU A 139 1.67 -6.44 18.95
CA GLU A 139 0.63 -7.49 19.13
C GLU A 139 -0.48 -7.53 18.04
N SER A 140 -0.64 -6.46 17.26
CA SER A 140 -1.58 -6.39 16.12
C SER A 140 -0.99 -6.81 14.76
N VAL A 141 0.22 -7.38 14.71
CA VAL A 141 0.94 -7.73 13.48
C VAL A 141 1.64 -9.08 13.64
N SER A 142 1.13 -10.12 12.98
CA SER A 142 1.68 -11.49 13.04
C SER A 142 2.78 -11.79 12.03
N GLU A 143 2.84 -11.04 10.92
CA GLU A 143 3.85 -11.21 9.86
C GLU A 143 4.31 -9.86 9.30
N ALA A 144 5.55 -9.83 8.81
CA ALA A 144 6.18 -8.70 8.14
C ALA A 144 6.83 -9.16 6.82
N THR A 145 7.27 -8.24 5.96
CA THR A 145 7.95 -8.58 4.71
C THR A 145 9.27 -7.83 4.56
N ILE A 146 10.31 -8.54 4.11
CA ILE A 146 11.60 -7.93 3.76
C ILE A 146 11.38 -6.96 2.59
N ALA A 147 11.70 -5.69 2.81
CA ALA A 147 11.43 -4.60 1.87
C ALA A 147 12.65 -4.23 1.02
N ALA A 148 13.84 -4.21 1.62
CA ALA A 148 15.12 -4.00 0.94
C ALA A 148 16.29 -4.50 1.80
N TRP A 149 17.27 -5.17 1.20
CA TRP A 149 18.55 -5.49 1.85
C TRP A 149 19.59 -4.39 1.56
N HIS A 150 20.18 -3.80 2.61
CA HIS A 150 21.20 -2.75 2.49
C HIS A 150 22.63 -3.30 2.39
N VAL A 151 22.81 -4.59 2.63
CA VAL A 151 24.08 -5.34 2.60
C VAL A 151 23.89 -6.67 1.87
N LYS A 152 24.98 -7.24 1.34
CA LYS A 152 24.96 -8.53 0.64
C LYS A 152 25.67 -9.61 1.44
N ALA A 153 25.37 -10.88 1.14
CA ALA A 153 26.18 -11.99 1.60
C ALA A 153 27.64 -11.80 1.14
N GLY A 154 28.58 -11.88 2.08
CA GLY A 154 30.00 -11.56 1.93
C GLY A 154 30.40 -10.13 2.32
N ASP A 155 29.46 -9.20 2.54
CA ASP A 155 29.80 -7.83 2.97
C ASP A 155 30.17 -7.78 4.46
N LYS A 156 31.15 -6.93 4.80
CA LYS A 156 31.52 -6.64 6.17
C LYS A 156 30.51 -5.68 6.80
N VAL A 157 29.97 -6.05 7.95
CA VAL A 157 28.97 -5.28 8.70
C VAL A 157 29.55 -4.82 10.03
N SER A 158 29.20 -3.62 10.43
CA SER A 158 29.57 -3.02 11.72
C SER A 158 28.40 -3.10 12.69
N ARG A 159 28.66 -3.17 13.99
CA ARG A 159 27.62 -3.10 15.00
C ARG A 159 26.74 -1.84 14.84
N ASP A 160 25.45 -1.99 15.11
CA ASP A 160 24.40 -0.98 15.01
C ASP A 160 24.16 -0.44 13.56
N GLN A 161 24.77 -1.06 12.53
CA GLN A 161 24.50 -0.79 11.11
C GLN A 161 23.18 -1.45 10.68
N ASN A 162 22.29 -0.71 9.99
CA ASN A 162 21.09 -1.27 9.37
C ASN A 162 21.50 -2.27 8.25
N LEU A 163 20.95 -3.48 8.35
CA LEU A 163 21.17 -4.59 7.42
C LEU A 163 20.03 -4.69 6.39
N VAL A 164 18.79 -4.53 6.85
CA VAL A 164 17.58 -4.85 6.10
C VAL A 164 16.37 -4.09 6.67
N ASP A 165 15.60 -3.50 5.76
CA ASP A 165 14.31 -2.86 6.07
C ASP A 165 13.19 -3.89 5.97
N ILE A 166 12.29 -3.96 6.96
CA ILE A 166 11.15 -4.89 6.98
C ILE A 166 9.83 -4.11 7.07
N GLU A 167 8.98 -4.22 6.03
CA GLU A 167 7.67 -3.57 5.90
C GLU A 167 6.55 -4.39 6.57
N THR A 168 5.89 -3.79 7.56
CA THR A 168 4.61 -4.27 8.14
C THR A 168 3.42 -3.56 7.46
N ASP A 169 2.21 -3.80 7.94
CA ASP A 169 1.01 -3.12 7.45
C ASP A 169 0.96 -1.60 7.74
N LYS A 170 1.66 -1.16 8.80
CA LYS A 170 1.62 0.20 9.37
C LYS A 170 2.97 0.92 9.32
N VAL A 171 4.09 0.22 9.50
CA VAL A 171 5.44 0.79 9.64
C VAL A 171 6.49 -0.01 8.85
N VAL A 172 7.71 0.51 8.73
CA VAL A 172 8.87 -0.26 8.29
C VAL A 172 9.87 -0.19 9.43
N LEU A 173 10.35 -1.34 9.87
CA LEU A 173 11.32 -1.50 10.94
C LEU A 173 12.70 -1.75 10.32
N GLU A 174 13.73 -1.13 10.87
CA GLU A 174 15.13 -1.33 10.46
C GLU A 174 15.73 -2.42 11.36
N VAL A 175 16.33 -3.47 10.77
CA VAL A 175 17.04 -4.51 11.54
C VAL A 175 18.53 -4.24 11.48
N VAL A 176 19.13 -3.99 12.65
CA VAL A 176 20.53 -3.62 12.79
C VAL A 176 21.41 -4.80 13.21
N ALA A 177 22.70 -4.74 12.88
CA ALA A 177 23.67 -5.75 13.29
C ALA A 177 24.00 -5.68 14.79
N GLU A 178 23.86 -6.79 15.52
CA GLU A 178 24.17 -6.84 16.95
C GLU A 178 25.69 -6.78 17.26
N ALA A 179 26.54 -7.11 16.28
CA ALA A 179 27.99 -7.14 16.42
C ALA A 179 28.72 -6.89 15.09
N ASP A 180 30.03 -6.60 15.16
CA ASP A 180 30.91 -6.50 14.00
C ASP A 180 31.21 -7.89 13.40
N GLY A 181 31.07 -8.05 12.09
CA GLY A 181 31.28 -9.34 11.42
C GLY A 181 31.16 -9.26 9.91
N VAL A 182 30.91 -10.40 9.28
CA VAL A 182 30.58 -10.53 7.86
C VAL A 182 29.23 -11.23 7.74
N LEU A 183 28.30 -10.70 6.96
CA LEU A 183 27.03 -11.39 6.67
C LEU A 183 27.35 -12.64 5.82
N SER A 184 27.18 -13.84 6.36
CA SER A 184 27.53 -15.07 5.63
C SER A 184 26.45 -15.49 4.65
N GLU A 185 25.18 -15.40 5.05
CA GLU A 185 24.05 -15.88 4.26
C GLU A 185 22.79 -15.03 4.51
N ILE A 186 21.98 -14.88 3.45
CA ILE A 186 20.62 -14.32 3.48
C ILE A 186 19.67 -15.49 3.27
N ILE A 187 18.78 -15.73 4.24
CA ILE A 187 17.85 -16.87 4.25
C ILE A 187 16.53 -16.51 3.55
N HIS A 188 16.17 -15.23 3.55
CA HIS A 188 14.94 -14.72 2.96
C HIS A 188 15.20 -13.51 2.04
N ASP A 189 14.81 -13.65 0.77
CA ASP A 189 14.93 -12.63 -0.28
C ASP A 189 13.99 -11.41 -0.09
N GLU A 190 14.26 -10.33 -0.83
CA GLU A 190 13.36 -9.18 -0.93
C GLU A 190 11.96 -9.58 -1.39
N GLY A 191 10.94 -9.20 -0.61
CA GLY A 191 9.54 -9.56 -0.84
C GLY A 191 9.05 -10.81 -0.11
N ALA A 192 9.92 -11.57 0.58
CA ALA A 192 9.51 -12.71 1.41
C ALA A 192 8.70 -12.27 2.64
N ASN A 193 7.78 -13.12 3.11
CA ASN A 193 7.09 -12.96 4.40
C ASN A 193 7.90 -13.65 5.51
N VAL A 194 7.97 -13.01 6.67
CA VAL A 194 8.69 -13.48 7.87
C VAL A 194 7.90 -13.14 9.15
N GLY A 195 7.86 -14.07 10.10
CA GLY A 195 7.25 -13.90 11.42
C GLY A 195 8.16 -13.22 12.44
N ALA A 196 7.62 -12.88 13.62
CA ALA A 196 8.43 -12.36 14.71
C ALA A 196 9.43 -13.41 15.21
N LYS A 197 10.72 -13.03 15.37
CA LYS A 197 11.85 -13.88 15.77
C LYS A 197 12.34 -14.90 14.73
N ASP A 198 11.78 -14.92 13.52
CA ASP A 198 12.32 -15.72 12.40
C ASP A 198 13.75 -15.28 12.05
N VAL A 199 14.59 -16.23 11.62
CA VAL A 199 16.00 -15.97 11.26
C VAL A 199 16.08 -15.61 9.77
N ILE A 200 16.49 -14.37 9.48
CA ILE A 200 16.50 -13.81 8.11
C ILE A 200 17.89 -13.83 7.45
N GLY A 201 18.95 -14.02 8.25
CA GLY A 201 20.32 -14.19 7.78
C GLY A 201 21.26 -14.54 8.92
N LYS A 202 22.55 -14.74 8.59
CA LYS A 202 23.60 -15.07 9.56
C LYS A 202 24.79 -14.12 9.43
N ILE A 203 25.42 -13.78 10.56
CA ILE A 203 26.66 -12.99 10.63
C ILE A 203 27.74 -13.84 11.30
N ILE A 204 28.90 -13.99 10.66
CA ILE A 204 30.09 -14.57 11.29
C ILE A 204 30.87 -13.45 11.96
N LYS A 205 30.92 -13.49 13.29
CA LYS A 205 31.63 -12.53 14.14
C LYS A 205 33.14 -12.65 13.93
N GLY A 206 33.79 -11.53 13.62
CA GLY A 206 35.25 -11.46 13.45
C GLY A 206 35.83 -12.13 12.18
N GLY A 207 35.01 -12.58 11.23
CA GLY A 207 35.50 -13.17 9.99
C GLY A 207 36.33 -12.20 9.13
N GLU A 208 37.54 -12.60 8.74
CA GLU A 208 38.27 -11.91 7.67
C GLU A 208 37.69 -12.30 6.31
N ALA A 209 37.48 -11.30 5.44
CA ALA A 209 37.00 -11.55 4.08
C ALA A 209 38.01 -12.40 3.30
N LYS A 210 37.55 -13.49 2.68
CA LYS A 210 38.39 -14.51 2.03
C LYS A 210 38.98 -14.01 0.70
N SER A 211 39.96 -13.12 0.83
CA SER A 211 40.74 -12.57 -0.29
C SER A 211 41.82 -13.55 -0.72
N GLU A 212 41.68 -14.17 -1.90
CA GLU A 212 42.79 -14.84 -2.58
C GLU A 212 43.81 -13.80 -3.04
N GLY A 213 44.70 -13.40 -2.13
CA GLY A 213 45.72 -12.41 -2.39
C GLY A 213 46.96 -12.98 -3.08
N LYS A 214 47.76 -12.07 -3.67
CA LYS A 214 49.21 -12.28 -3.76
C LYS A 214 49.94 -10.96 -3.50
N SER A 215 50.83 -10.97 -2.51
CA SER A 215 51.43 -9.76 -1.94
C SER A 215 52.96 -9.84 -1.92
N ALA A 216 53.59 -8.69 -2.18
CA ALA A 216 55.01 -8.37 -1.94
C ALA A 216 56.07 -9.21 -2.73
N SER A 217 57.34 -8.79 -2.86
CA SER A 217 58.04 -7.64 -2.24
C SER A 217 59.22 -7.09 -3.07
N THR A 218 59.36 -5.76 -3.06
CA THR A 218 60.60 -4.96 -3.02
C THR A 218 61.79 -5.25 -3.96
N LYS A 219 62.11 -4.27 -4.84
CA LYS A 219 63.47 -3.65 -4.95
C LYS A 219 63.49 -2.40 -5.85
N GLU A 220 64.31 -1.42 -5.48
CA GLU A 220 64.75 -0.34 -6.37
C GLU A 220 66.15 -0.62 -6.95
N SER A 221 66.36 -0.24 -8.22
CA SER A 221 67.49 0.58 -8.72
C SER A 221 68.08 0.13 -10.08
N SER A 222 68.51 1.14 -10.85
CA SER A 222 69.47 1.13 -11.98
C SER A 222 69.28 0.19 -13.19
N ASN A 223 68.63 0.75 -14.23
CA ASN A 223 69.19 1.05 -15.57
C ASN A 223 69.50 -0.06 -16.63
N ASP A 224 68.98 0.22 -17.84
CA ASP A 224 69.42 -0.12 -19.21
C ASP A 224 69.06 -1.46 -19.92
N SER A 225 68.62 -1.27 -21.17
CA SER A 225 68.56 -2.12 -22.38
C SER A 225 68.42 -3.66 -22.31
N GLY A 226 67.31 -4.16 -22.88
CA GLY A 226 67.15 -5.57 -23.30
C GLY A 226 65.75 -5.87 -23.85
N SER A 227 65.59 -5.94 -25.17
CA SER A 227 64.30 -6.14 -25.84
C SER A 227 63.86 -7.61 -25.91
N ASP A 228 62.55 -7.88 -25.80
CA ASP A 228 61.84 -8.36 -27.01
C ASP A 228 60.33 -7.97 -27.06
N LYS A 229 59.70 -8.25 -28.20
CA LYS A 229 58.40 -7.75 -28.70
C LYS A 229 57.18 -8.24 -27.89
N ASP A 230 56.23 -7.34 -27.62
CA ASP A 230 54.85 -7.34 -28.19
C ASP A 230 53.86 -6.44 -27.40
N SER A 231 54.01 -5.10 -27.45
CA SER A 231 53.15 -4.19 -26.63
C SER A 231 52.94 -2.76 -27.16
N ASP A 232 53.34 -2.46 -28.39
CA ASP A 232 53.48 -1.09 -28.93
C ASP A 232 52.30 -0.60 -29.82
N ALA A 233 51.21 -1.38 -29.88
CA ALA A 233 50.09 -1.15 -30.81
C ALA A 233 49.07 -0.07 -30.38
N VAL A 234 49.08 0.37 -29.11
CA VAL A 234 48.01 1.18 -28.52
C VAL A 234 48.54 2.34 -27.68
N SER A 235 48.10 3.56 -27.99
CA SER A 235 48.48 4.79 -27.27
C SER A 235 47.73 4.94 -25.92
N PRO A 236 48.26 5.69 -24.93
CA PRO A 236 47.67 5.77 -23.59
C PRO A 236 46.20 6.23 -23.57
N SER A 237 45.85 7.22 -24.40
CA SER A 237 44.49 7.73 -24.54
C SER A 237 43.50 6.69 -25.06
N VAL A 238 43.97 5.73 -25.88
CA VAL A 238 43.15 4.65 -26.42
C VAL A 238 43.04 3.49 -25.42
N ARG A 239 44.12 3.16 -24.67
CA ARG A 239 44.05 2.19 -23.57
C ARG A 239 43.02 2.60 -22.51
N ARG A 240 42.97 3.89 -22.16
CA ARG A 240 41.94 4.44 -21.25
C ARG A 240 40.53 4.30 -21.81
N LEU A 241 40.31 4.58 -23.10
CA LEU A 241 38.98 4.53 -23.72
C LEU A 241 38.49 3.08 -23.92
N LEU A 242 39.40 2.13 -24.14
CA LEU A 242 39.13 0.69 -24.11
C LEU A 242 38.68 0.23 -22.71
N ALA A 243 39.39 0.66 -21.65
CA ALA A 243 39.03 0.37 -20.26
C ALA A 243 37.71 1.02 -19.82
N GLU A 244 37.42 2.27 -20.25
CA GLU A 244 36.13 2.95 -20.02
C GLU A 244 34.95 2.32 -20.81
N LYS A 245 35.18 1.21 -21.54
CA LYS A 245 34.21 0.50 -22.38
C LYS A 245 34.29 -1.04 -22.28
N ASP A 246 35.09 -1.58 -21.34
CA ASP A 246 35.30 -3.02 -21.14
C ASP A 246 35.69 -3.80 -22.42
N LEU A 247 36.50 -3.17 -23.29
CA LEU A 247 37.00 -3.76 -24.54
C LEU A 247 38.49 -4.11 -24.45
N SER A 248 38.90 -5.24 -25.04
CA SER A 248 40.31 -5.58 -25.19
C SER A 248 40.91 -4.94 -26.45
N ALA A 249 42.23 -4.80 -26.49
CA ALA A 249 42.94 -4.34 -27.69
C ALA A 249 42.80 -5.30 -28.88
N SER A 250 42.52 -6.59 -28.63
CA SER A 250 42.27 -7.61 -29.65
C SER A 250 40.92 -7.44 -30.38
N ASP A 251 39.93 -6.81 -29.74
CA ASP A 251 38.57 -6.68 -30.29
C ASP A 251 38.47 -5.57 -31.34
N VAL A 252 39.32 -4.54 -31.24
CA VAL A 252 39.23 -3.32 -32.06
C VAL A 252 40.29 -3.34 -33.16
N LYS A 253 39.85 -3.58 -34.40
CA LYS A 253 40.72 -3.51 -35.59
C LYS A 253 41.19 -2.08 -35.86
N GLY A 254 42.44 -1.78 -35.49
CA GLY A 254 43.07 -0.48 -35.72
C GLY A 254 43.23 -0.11 -37.19
N THR A 255 42.96 1.15 -37.54
CA THR A 255 43.16 1.71 -38.89
C THR A 255 44.30 2.73 -38.98
N GLY A 256 45.00 2.98 -37.86
CA GLY A 256 46.13 3.89 -37.79
C GLY A 256 47.37 3.38 -38.53
N LYS A 257 48.32 4.29 -38.77
CA LYS A 257 49.61 3.96 -39.39
C LYS A 257 50.32 2.86 -38.59
N ASP A 258 50.84 1.87 -39.33
CA ASP A 258 51.47 0.65 -38.80
C ASP A 258 50.49 -0.26 -38.02
N GLY A 259 49.18 -0.17 -38.29
CA GLY A 259 48.14 -1.05 -37.72
C GLY A 259 47.62 -0.64 -36.34
N ARG A 260 48.04 0.53 -35.82
CA ARG A 260 47.71 1.00 -34.47
C ARG A 260 46.22 1.33 -34.29
N ILE A 261 45.71 1.08 -33.10
CA ILE A 261 44.32 1.39 -32.75
C ILE A 261 44.18 2.89 -32.46
N THR A 262 43.25 3.55 -33.17
CA THR A 262 42.92 4.97 -32.96
C THR A 262 41.66 5.13 -32.11
N LYS A 263 41.42 6.35 -31.60
CA LYS A 263 40.20 6.69 -30.86
C LYS A 263 38.93 6.44 -31.71
N GLU A 264 38.98 6.75 -33.01
CA GLU A 264 37.85 6.52 -33.90
C GLU A 264 37.54 5.03 -34.10
N ASP A 265 38.54 4.16 -34.06
CA ASP A 265 38.33 2.71 -34.24
C ASP A 265 37.54 2.13 -33.07
N VAL A 266 37.85 2.54 -31.83
CA VAL A 266 37.11 2.12 -30.63
C VAL A 266 35.66 2.65 -30.69
N GLU A 267 35.46 3.91 -31.07
CA GLU A 267 34.12 4.48 -31.19
C GLU A 267 33.29 3.86 -32.33
N LYS A 268 33.92 3.44 -33.43
CA LYS A 268 33.29 2.68 -34.52
C LYS A 268 32.98 1.23 -34.11
N HIS A 269 33.82 0.61 -33.29
CA HIS A 269 33.56 -0.72 -32.75
C HIS A 269 32.38 -0.71 -31.77
N VAL A 270 32.35 0.22 -30.80
CA VAL A 270 31.22 0.39 -29.87
C VAL A 270 29.91 0.65 -30.61
N LYS A 271 29.91 1.48 -31.66
CA LYS A 271 28.71 1.71 -32.48
C LYS A 271 28.25 0.47 -33.27
N SER A 272 29.17 -0.25 -33.91
CA SER A 272 28.81 -1.45 -34.71
C SER A 272 28.51 -2.70 -33.88
N ALA A 273 28.94 -2.75 -32.62
CA ALA A 273 28.52 -3.77 -31.65
C ALA A 273 27.06 -3.61 -31.20
N GLY A 274 26.54 -2.37 -31.17
CA GLY A 274 25.13 -2.09 -30.85
C GLY A 274 24.15 -2.68 -31.86
N ASP A 275 24.47 -2.60 -33.16
CA ASP A 275 23.64 -3.10 -34.27
C ASP A 275 23.73 -4.61 -34.52
N LYS A 276 24.53 -5.38 -33.75
CA LYS A 276 24.85 -6.78 -34.08
C LYS A 276 24.64 -7.82 -32.98
N LYS A 277 24.15 -7.45 -31.79
CA LYS A 277 23.98 -8.40 -30.67
C LYS A 277 22.56 -8.97 -30.53
N SER A 278 21.88 -9.24 -31.66
CA SER A 278 20.52 -9.81 -31.68
C SER A 278 20.26 -10.76 -32.85
N GLU A 279 21.18 -11.69 -33.14
CA GLU A 279 20.88 -12.82 -34.04
C GLU A 279 21.70 -14.08 -33.67
N SER A 280 21.11 -15.26 -33.91
CA SER A 280 21.69 -16.61 -33.69
C SER A 280 21.74 -17.18 -32.25
N LYS A 281 20.59 -17.66 -31.75
CA LYS A 281 20.32 -19.11 -31.59
C LYS A 281 19.01 -19.42 -30.85
N SER A 282 17.99 -19.89 -31.57
CA SER A 282 17.30 -21.17 -31.33
C SER A 282 16.13 -21.33 -32.31
N GLU A 283 16.11 -22.39 -33.11
CA GLU A 283 14.97 -22.76 -33.95
C GLU A 283 14.24 -23.98 -33.34
N ALA A 284 12.96 -23.83 -32.99
CA ALA A 284 11.99 -24.92 -33.01
C ALA A 284 10.55 -24.40 -32.91
N LYS A 285 9.67 -24.87 -33.81
CA LYS A 285 8.20 -24.76 -33.80
C LYS A 285 7.61 -23.35 -33.59
N SER A 286 7.33 -22.69 -34.72
CA SER A 286 6.30 -21.65 -34.82
C SER A 286 4.92 -22.28 -35.03
N GLU A 287 3.94 -21.90 -34.21
CA GLU A 287 2.54 -21.76 -34.67
C GLU A 287 2.20 -20.27 -34.70
N SER A 288 1.35 -19.87 -35.65
CA SER A 288 1.28 -18.48 -36.09
C SER A 288 0.35 -17.60 -35.24
N LYS A 289 0.82 -16.38 -34.94
CA LYS A 289 -0.03 -15.26 -34.51
C LYS A 289 0.34 -14.00 -35.30
N PRO A 290 -0.62 -13.15 -35.72
CA PRO A 290 -0.35 -12.09 -36.69
C PRO A 290 0.61 -11.01 -36.17
N ALA A 291 1.41 -10.45 -37.07
CA ALA A 291 2.36 -9.38 -36.76
C ALA A 291 1.64 -8.09 -36.33
N ALA A 292 2.04 -7.52 -35.19
CA ALA A 292 1.52 -6.26 -34.66
C ALA A 292 2.64 -5.21 -34.56
N VAL A 293 2.59 -4.24 -35.48
CA VAL A 293 3.26 -2.92 -35.50
C VAL A 293 4.41 -2.71 -34.50
N SER A 294 5.64 -2.78 -34.99
CA SER A 294 6.85 -2.39 -34.25
C SER A 294 6.90 -0.87 -34.00
N GLY A 295 6.45 -0.44 -32.83
CA GLY A 295 6.72 0.89 -32.26
C GLY A 295 7.26 0.72 -30.84
N ASP A 296 8.26 1.51 -30.47
CA ASP A 296 9.09 1.30 -29.27
C ASP A 296 8.39 1.70 -27.95
N ARG A 297 7.28 1.00 -27.65
CA ARG A 297 6.36 1.26 -26.54
C ARG A 297 6.62 0.28 -25.40
N THR A 298 7.83 0.30 -24.86
CA THR A 298 8.19 -0.52 -23.70
C THR A 298 7.28 -0.22 -22.49
N GLN A 299 6.89 -1.26 -21.75
CA GLN A 299 6.09 -1.14 -20.54
C GLN A 299 6.85 -1.77 -19.36
N LYS A 300 7.10 -1.00 -18.31
CA LYS A 300 7.63 -1.52 -17.04
C LYS A 300 6.48 -1.76 -16.06
N ARG A 301 6.27 -3.02 -15.67
CA ARG A 301 5.39 -3.38 -14.54
C ARG A 301 6.21 -3.37 -13.25
N VAL A 302 5.63 -2.87 -12.17
CA VAL A 302 6.23 -2.84 -10.82
C VAL A 302 5.12 -3.16 -9.83
N ALA A 303 5.39 -4.02 -8.84
CA ALA A 303 4.44 -4.33 -7.79
C ALA A 303 4.23 -3.14 -6.84
N MET A 304 3.06 -3.06 -6.19
CA MET A 304 2.85 -2.13 -5.08
C MET A 304 3.38 -2.73 -3.77
N THR A 305 4.09 -1.93 -2.97
CA THR A 305 4.50 -2.27 -1.60
C THR A 305 3.28 -2.52 -0.70
N ARG A 306 3.46 -3.15 0.46
CA ARG A 306 2.36 -3.43 1.41
C ARG A 306 1.70 -2.12 1.86
N LEU A 307 2.48 -1.13 2.29
CA LEU A 307 1.99 0.18 2.71
C LEU A 307 1.15 0.85 1.62
N ARG A 308 1.58 0.78 0.36
CA ARG A 308 0.81 1.34 -0.77
C ARG A 308 -0.51 0.61 -1.02
N LYS A 309 -0.55 -0.72 -0.86
CA LYS A 309 -1.80 -1.51 -0.93
C LYS A 309 -2.75 -1.14 0.22
N THR A 310 -2.25 -1.02 1.45
CA THR A 310 -3.03 -0.62 2.63
C THR A 310 -3.65 0.77 2.47
N ILE A 311 -2.84 1.76 2.04
CA ILE A 311 -3.33 3.12 1.75
C ILE A 311 -4.36 3.12 0.63
N ALA A 312 -4.13 2.38 -0.46
CA ALA A 312 -5.09 2.29 -1.56
C ALA A 312 -6.43 1.67 -1.13
N LYS A 313 -6.40 0.62 -0.28
CA LYS A 313 -7.61 0.02 0.30
C LYS A 313 -8.37 1.07 1.14
N ARG A 314 -7.71 1.73 2.09
CA ARG A 314 -8.33 2.76 2.95
C ARG A 314 -8.92 3.95 2.18
N LEU A 315 -8.24 4.42 1.12
CA LEU A 315 -8.74 5.53 0.30
C LEU A 315 -9.95 5.15 -0.56
N LEU A 316 -10.05 3.89 -1.00
CA LEU A 316 -11.22 3.37 -1.70
C LEU A 316 -12.37 3.11 -0.73
N GLU A 317 -12.08 2.51 0.41
CA GLU A 317 -13.01 2.29 1.53
C GLU A 317 -13.67 3.61 1.96
N ALA A 318 -12.87 4.65 2.27
CA ALA A 318 -13.37 5.98 2.63
C ALA A 318 -14.29 6.60 1.57
N LYS A 319 -14.07 6.33 0.28
CA LYS A 319 -14.92 6.81 -0.81
C LYS A 319 -16.21 6.01 -1.00
N ASN A 320 -16.18 4.71 -0.68
CA ASN A 320 -17.31 3.82 -0.89
C ASN A 320 -18.23 3.76 0.35
N SER A 321 -17.72 4.07 1.54
CA SER A 321 -18.48 4.01 2.81
C SER A 321 -19.06 5.35 3.29
N THR A 322 -18.74 6.48 2.65
CA THR A 322 -19.18 7.82 3.07
C THR A 322 -19.93 8.56 1.97
N ALA A 323 -20.89 9.40 2.33
CA ALA A 323 -21.58 10.32 1.41
C ALA A 323 -20.75 11.61 1.24
N MET A 324 -19.49 11.48 0.79
CA MET A 324 -18.52 12.57 0.82
C MET A 324 -18.85 13.69 -0.18
N LEU A 325 -19.22 14.87 0.34
CA LEU A 325 -19.26 16.13 -0.42
C LEU A 325 -18.07 17.03 -0.03
N THR A 326 -17.82 18.07 -0.84
CA THR A 326 -16.87 19.14 -0.52
C THR A 326 -17.52 20.51 -0.68
N THR A 327 -17.39 21.37 0.33
CA THR A 327 -17.75 22.79 0.27
C THR A 327 -16.49 23.67 0.28
N PHE A 328 -16.59 24.89 -0.25
CA PHE A 328 -15.44 25.76 -0.52
C PHE A 328 -15.67 27.20 -0.06
N ASN A 329 -14.60 27.86 0.37
CA ASN A 329 -14.55 29.29 0.64
C ASN A 329 -13.22 29.88 0.18
N GLU A 330 -13.16 31.20 -0.01
CA GLU A 330 -11.90 31.94 -0.09
C GLU A 330 -11.71 32.79 1.17
N VAL A 331 -10.48 32.86 1.67
CA VAL A 331 -10.09 33.55 2.91
C VAL A 331 -8.95 34.55 2.62
N ASN A 332 -9.09 35.76 3.14
CA ASN A 332 -8.08 36.81 3.08
C ASN A 332 -7.02 36.58 4.18
N MET A 333 -5.79 36.23 3.78
CA MET A 333 -4.71 35.94 4.72
C MET A 333 -4.00 37.20 5.26
N LYS A 334 -4.32 38.40 4.75
CA LYS A 334 -3.65 39.65 5.12
C LYS A 334 -3.63 39.92 6.63
N PRO A 335 -4.73 39.76 7.39
CA PRO A 335 -4.76 40.05 8.82
C PRO A 335 -3.77 39.19 9.63
N ILE A 336 -3.72 37.88 9.37
CA ILE A 336 -2.73 36.99 10.00
C ILE A 336 -1.31 37.32 9.51
N MET A 337 -1.12 37.65 8.24
CA MET A 337 0.20 38.03 7.71
C MET A 337 0.75 39.32 8.34
N ASP A 338 -0.08 40.32 8.55
CA ASP A 338 0.30 41.58 9.22
C ASP A 338 0.52 41.38 10.73
N LEU A 339 -0.31 40.59 11.40
CA LEU A 339 -0.12 40.20 12.81
C LEU A 339 1.22 39.47 12.98
N ARG A 340 1.50 38.46 12.16
CA ARG A 340 2.80 37.75 12.18
C ARG A 340 3.96 38.69 11.88
N LYS A 341 3.86 39.54 10.86
CA LYS A 341 4.88 40.55 10.54
C LYS A 341 5.19 41.49 11.71
N THR A 342 4.20 41.77 12.55
CA THR A 342 4.32 42.63 13.74
C THR A 342 4.95 41.88 14.93
N TYR A 343 4.42 40.70 15.28
CA TYR A 343 4.72 40.04 16.55
C TYR A 343 5.64 38.80 16.47
N GLN A 344 5.98 38.27 15.28
CA GLN A 344 6.74 37.01 15.17
C GLN A 344 8.07 37.06 15.95
N LYS A 345 8.79 38.19 15.95
CA LYS A 345 10.05 38.32 16.70
C LYS A 345 9.87 38.17 18.20
N GLU A 346 8.98 38.97 18.81
CA GLU A 346 8.73 38.92 20.25
C GLU A 346 8.20 37.54 20.66
N PHE A 347 7.34 36.93 19.83
CA PHE A 347 6.85 35.57 20.06
C PHE A 347 7.96 34.52 20.01
N GLU A 348 8.85 34.59 19.02
CA GLU A 348 9.98 33.66 18.83
C GLU A 348 11.05 33.84 19.91
N GLU A 349 11.30 35.08 20.36
CA GLU A 349 12.17 35.41 21.50
C GLU A 349 11.56 34.95 22.85
N ARG A 350 10.24 35.04 23.03
CA ARG A 350 9.53 34.66 24.26
C ARG A 350 9.30 33.15 24.40
N HIS A 351 9.04 32.45 23.30
CA HIS A 351 8.61 31.05 23.30
C HIS A 351 9.60 30.07 22.65
N GLY A 352 10.69 30.54 22.02
CA GLY A 352 11.67 29.68 21.34
C GLY A 352 11.15 28.97 20.09
N ILE A 353 9.93 29.31 19.65
CA ILE A 353 9.26 28.74 18.48
C ILE A 353 8.71 29.87 17.60
N ARG A 354 8.90 29.74 16.29
CA ARG A 354 8.44 30.72 15.31
C ARG A 354 6.92 30.69 15.19
N LEU A 355 6.26 31.85 15.30
CA LEU A 355 4.82 31.97 15.02
C LEU A 355 4.51 31.58 13.57
N GLY A 356 3.93 30.39 13.37
CA GLY A 356 3.53 29.87 12.06
C GLY A 356 2.16 30.37 11.61
N PHE A 357 1.56 29.65 10.66
CA PHE A 357 0.15 29.82 10.32
C PHE A 357 -0.73 28.74 10.98
N MET A 358 -0.18 27.56 11.26
CA MET A 358 -0.99 26.39 11.62
C MET A 358 -1.70 26.54 12.95
N SER A 359 -1.10 27.23 13.92
CA SER A 359 -1.73 27.53 15.21
C SER A 359 -3.02 28.35 15.09
N PHE A 360 -3.09 29.31 14.16
CA PHE A 360 -4.34 30.03 13.86
C PHE A 360 -5.39 29.11 13.23
N TYR A 361 -4.98 28.23 12.31
CA TYR A 361 -5.89 27.26 11.69
C TYR A 361 -6.43 26.23 12.67
N VAL A 362 -5.57 25.68 13.54
CA VAL A 362 -5.99 24.75 14.61
C VAL A 362 -6.94 25.44 15.58
N LYS A 363 -6.66 26.67 16.04
CA LYS A 363 -7.60 27.38 16.93
C LYS A 363 -8.92 27.76 16.25
N ALA A 364 -8.91 28.18 15.00
CA ALA A 364 -10.13 28.46 14.24
C ALA A 364 -10.96 27.18 13.98
N VAL A 365 -10.30 26.04 13.71
CA VAL A 365 -10.95 24.73 13.57
C VAL A 365 -11.54 24.26 14.89
N VAL A 366 -10.78 24.26 15.99
CA VAL A 366 -11.27 23.85 17.32
C VAL A 366 -12.46 24.70 17.75
N GLU A 367 -12.41 26.02 17.55
CA GLU A 367 -13.52 26.90 17.89
C GLU A 367 -14.76 26.66 17.01
N ALA A 368 -14.58 26.32 15.73
CA ALA A 368 -15.68 25.88 14.89
C ALA A 368 -16.22 24.49 15.30
N LEU A 369 -15.37 23.54 15.71
CA LEU A 369 -15.79 22.20 16.17
C LEU A 369 -16.67 22.27 17.42
N LYS A 370 -16.42 23.21 18.36
CA LYS A 370 -17.33 23.47 19.49
C LYS A 370 -18.73 23.94 19.05
N ARG A 371 -18.81 24.70 17.95
CA ARG A 371 -20.04 25.35 17.45
C ARG A 371 -20.85 24.44 16.50
N PHE A 372 -20.21 23.41 15.95
CA PHE A 372 -20.80 22.41 15.05
C PHE A 372 -20.33 21.01 15.49
N PRO A 373 -20.86 20.47 16.61
CA PRO A 373 -20.36 19.23 17.22
C PRO A 373 -20.51 17.99 16.31
N GLU A 374 -21.43 18.03 15.35
CA GLU A 374 -21.62 17.01 14.30
C GLU A 374 -20.36 16.87 13.42
N VAL A 375 -19.59 17.94 13.27
CA VAL A 375 -18.31 17.96 12.52
C VAL A 375 -17.17 17.35 13.35
N ASN A 376 -17.30 17.30 14.68
CA ASN A 376 -16.35 16.65 15.59
C ASN A 376 -16.71 15.19 15.92
N ALA A 377 -17.86 14.72 15.45
CA ALA A 377 -18.37 13.38 15.69
C ALA A 377 -17.84 12.35 14.66
N SER A 378 -18.19 11.08 14.85
CA SER A 378 -18.02 10.01 13.87
C SER A 378 -19.20 9.05 13.89
N ILE A 379 -19.40 8.30 12.80
CA ILE A 379 -20.36 7.18 12.73
C ILE A 379 -19.63 5.89 13.11
N ASP A 380 -20.21 5.09 14.02
CA ASP A 380 -19.76 3.74 14.34
C ASP A 380 -20.95 2.78 14.34
N GLY A 381 -20.96 1.82 13.41
CA GLY A 381 -22.15 1.03 13.10
C GLY A 381 -23.37 1.90 12.78
N ASP A 382 -24.45 1.73 13.56
CA ASP A 382 -25.68 2.51 13.49
C ASP A 382 -25.72 3.70 14.50
N GLU A 383 -24.64 3.93 15.26
CA GLU A 383 -24.55 4.98 16.28
C GLU A 383 -23.70 6.18 15.83
N ILE A 384 -23.95 7.34 16.46
CA ILE A 384 -23.15 8.56 16.29
C ILE A 384 -22.37 8.84 17.57
N VAL A 385 -21.04 8.78 17.47
CA VAL A 385 -20.10 9.03 18.56
C VAL A 385 -19.72 10.51 18.57
N TYR A 386 -20.22 11.25 19.56
CA TYR A 386 -19.87 12.65 19.80
C TYR A 386 -18.66 12.76 20.73
N HIS A 387 -17.63 13.52 20.31
CA HIS A 387 -16.40 13.69 21.07
C HIS A 387 -16.38 15.01 21.84
N ASN A 388 -16.10 14.93 23.15
CA ASN A 388 -15.92 16.07 24.05
C ASN A 388 -14.44 16.50 24.21
N TYR A 389 -13.63 16.19 23.20
CA TYR A 389 -12.21 16.53 23.09
C TYR A 389 -11.90 16.90 21.63
N PHE A 390 -10.75 17.53 21.40
CA PHE A 390 -10.42 18.17 20.12
C PHE A 390 -9.02 17.78 19.66
N ASP A 391 -8.88 16.56 19.18
CA ASP A 391 -7.64 15.99 18.68
C ASP A 391 -7.56 16.18 17.16
N VAL A 392 -6.60 16.97 16.69
CA VAL A 392 -6.49 17.41 15.29
C VAL A 392 -5.34 16.69 14.60
N SER A 393 -5.67 15.84 13.63
CA SER A 393 -4.69 15.23 12.72
C SER A 393 -4.10 16.28 11.77
N ILE A 394 -2.78 16.38 11.69
CA ILE A 394 -2.08 17.28 10.77
C ILE A 394 -1.36 16.46 9.71
N ALA A 395 -1.73 16.61 8.44
CA ALA A 395 -1.12 15.84 7.37
C ALA A 395 0.31 16.33 7.06
N VAL A 396 1.30 15.47 7.29
CA VAL A 396 2.72 15.71 7.07
C VAL A 396 3.21 14.90 5.87
N SER A 397 3.90 15.56 4.94
CA SER A 397 4.59 14.88 3.83
C SER A 397 6.00 14.48 4.24
N THR A 398 6.35 13.22 3.99
CA THR A 398 7.62 12.59 4.36
C THR A 398 8.26 11.92 3.14
N PRO A 399 9.55 11.55 3.17
CA PRO A 399 10.18 10.79 2.08
C PRO A 399 9.47 9.46 1.77
N ARG A 400 8.76 8.89 2.75
CA ARG A 400 8.06 7.61 2.66
C ARG A 400 6.58 7.73 2.25
N GLY A 401 6.04 8.95 2.19
CA GLY A 401 4.63 9.22 1.84
C GLY A 401 3.96 10.26 2.72
N LEU A 402 2.63 10.34 2.64
CA LEU A 402 1.81 11.17 3.53
C LEU A 402 1.50 10.40 4.81
N VAL A 403 1.69 11.04 5.97
CA VAL A 403 1.28 10.54 7.30
C VAL A 403 0.41 11.60 7.99
N THR A 404 -0.46 11.19 8.91
CA THR A 404 -1.46 12.07 9.56
C THR A 404 -1.36 12.05 11.09
N PRO A 405 -0.21 12.45 11.67
CA PRO A 405 -0.03 12.49 13.11
C PRO A 405 -1.04 13.42 13.82
N VAL A 406 -1.41 13.06 15.04
CA VAL A 406 -2.48 13.67 15.84
C VAL A 406 -1.89 14.61 16.89
N LEU A 407 -2.29 15.89 16.85
CA LEU A 407 -2.07 16.82 17.95
C LEU A 407 -3.27 16.74 18.90
N ARG A 408 -3.04 16.32 20.14
CA ARG A 408 -4.12 16.10 21.13
C ARG A 408 -4.48 17.36 21.91
N ASP A 409 -5.69 17.41 22.45
CA ASP A 409 -6.16 18.45 23.38
C ASP A 409 -6.00 19.90 22.83
N CYS A 410 -6.27 20.10 21.54
CA CYS A 410 -5.98 21.36 20.85
C CYS A 410 -6.78 22.56 21.37
N ASP A 411 -7.82 22.36 22.18
CA ASP A 411 -8.52 23.41 22.92
C ASP A 411 -7.68 23.99 24.05
N LYS A 412 -6.90 23.16 24.77
CA LYS A 412 -6.11 23.51 25.95
C LYS A 412 -4.77 24.17 25.58
N LEU A 413 -4.14 23.75 24.49
CA LEU A 413 -2.82 24.23 24.05
C LEU A 413 -2.81 25.72 23.67
N SER A 414 -1.75 26.46 23.99
CA SER A 414 -1.50 27.80 23.43
C SER A 414 -1.04 27.75 21.96
N LEU A 415 -1.02 28.90 21.28
CA LEU A 415 -0.46 28.99 19.92
C LEU A 415 1.00 28.51 19.85
N ALA A 416 1.79 28.74 20.91
CA ALA A 416 3.19 28.31 20.98
C ALA A 416 3.32 26.80 21.11
N GLU A 417 2.50 26.17 21.96
CA GLU A 417 2.47 24.71 22.12
C GLU A 417 1.95 24.02 20.86
N ILE A 418 1.00 24.61 20.13
CA ILE A 418 0.55 24.09 18.84
C ILE A 418 1.67 24.14 17.78
N GLU A 419 2.37 25.26 17.59
CA GLU A 419 3.49 25.32 16.63
C GLU A 419 4.66 24.40 17.06
N ALA A 420 4.88 24.22 18.37
CA ALA A 420 5.90 23.31 18.90
C ALA A 420 5.55 21.83 18.66
N GLY A 421 4.32 21.41 18.98
CA GLY A 421 3.84 20.04 18.77
C GLY A 421 3.78 19.67 17.28
N ILE A 422 3.30 20.58 16.43
CA ILE A 422 3.32 20.37 14.96
C ILE A 422 4.75 20.23 14.43
N LYS A 423 5.70 21.03 14.94
CA LYS A 423 7.12 20.91 14.59
C LYS A 423 7.72 19.57 15.05
N GLU A 424 7.37 19.10 16.25
CA GLU A 424 7.84 17.81 16.76
C GLU A 424 7.30 16.64 15.94
N LEU A 425 5.98 16.59 15.72
CA LEU A 425 5.32 15.55 14.91
C LEU A 425 5.82 15.58 13.46
N ALA A 426 6.12 16.75 12.88
CA ALA A 426 6.72 16.86 11.56
C ALA A 426 8.17 16.34 11.50
N ILE A 427 8.97 16.54 12.56
CA ILE A 427 10.32 15.97 12.67
C ILE A 427 10.23 14.45 12.84
N LYS A 428 9.41 13.94 13.76
CA LYS A 428 9.15 12.51 13.95
C LYS A 428 8.69 11.85 12.65
N GLY A 429 7.74 12.45 11.92
CA GLY A 429 7.26 11.95 10.64
C GLY A 429 8.34 11.90 9.56
N ARG A 430 9.14 12.97 9.42
CA ARG A 430 10.28 13.00 8.49
C ARG A 430 11.34 11.94 8.83
N ASP A 431 11.59 11.72 10.11
CA ASP A 431 12.65 10.85 10.63
C ASP A 431 12.19 9.40 10.88
N GLY A 432 10.95 9.06 10.50
CA GLY A 432 10.38 7.70 10.62
C GLY A 432 9.98 7.27 12.04
N LYS A 433 9.91 8.20 13.00
CA LYS A 433 9.78 7.94 14.45
C LYS A 433 8.41 8.30 15.05
N LEU A 434 7.35 8.24 14.25
CA LEU A 434 5.98 8.35 14.76
C LEU A 434 5.53 7.03 15.39
N THR A 435 4.99 7.09 16.60
CA THR A 435 4.36 5.93 17.25
C THR A 435 2.96 5.67 16.70
N MET A 436 2.39 4.50 16.98
CA MET A 436 1.02 4.18 16.56
C MET A 436 0.00 5.11 17.24
N ASP A 437 0.19 5.42 18.52
CA ASP A 437 -0.65 6.33 19.30
C ASP A 437 -0.62 7.77 18.75
N GLU A 438 0.50 8.19 18.17
CA GLU A 438 0.59 9.48 17.47
C GLU A 438 -0.15 9.48 16.12
N MET A 439 -0.55 8.32 15.59
CA MET A 439 -1.22 8.18 14.29
C MET A 439 -2.71 7.77 14.38
N GLN A 440 -3.28 7.66 15.58
CA GLN A 440 -4.67 7.20 15.79
C GLN A 440 -5.51 8.11 16.70
N GLY A 441 -6.83 8.11 16.50
CA GLY A 441 -7.79 8.70 17.43
C GLY A 441 -8.00 10.22 17.35
N GLY A 442 -7.47 10.89 16.30
CA GLY A 442 -7.85 12.28 16.01
C GLY A 442 -9.28 12.37 15.48
N ASN A 443 -10.00 13.44 15.83
CA ASN A 443 -11.40 13.68 15.43
C ASN A 443 -11.52 14.35 14.05
N PHE A 444 -10.56 15.20 13.69
CA PHE A 444 -10.61 16.05 12.49
C PHE A 444 -9.23 16.17 11.84
N THR A 445 -9.14 16.18 10.51
CA THR A 445 -7.85 16.38 9.80
C THR A 445 -7.73 17.78 9.20
N ILE A 446 -6.54 18.39 9.31
CA ILE A 446 -6.10 19.52 8.49
C ILE A 446 -4.98 19.04 7.55
N THR A 447 -5.14 19.29 6.25
CA THR A 447 -4.14 18.99 5.22
C THR A 447 -3.80 20.22 4.40
N ASN A 448 -2.52 20.39 4.04
CA ASN A 448 -2.03 21.59 3.35
C ASN A 448 -1.43 21.23 1.99
N GLY A 449 -2.25 21.29 0.94
CA GLY A 449 -1.80 21.17 -0.45
C GLY A 449 -1.11 22.43 -0.98
N GLY A 450 -1.25 23.56 -0.29
CA GLY A 450 -0.70 24.86 -0.69
C GLY A 450 0.82 24.91 -0.75
N VAL A 451 1.52 24.13 0.08
CA VAL A 451 2.99 24.02 0.04
C VAL A 451 3.51 23.37 -1.26
N PHE A 452 2.67 22.58 -1.94
CA PHE A 452 2.95 22.00 -3.25
C PHE A 452 2.40 22.87 -4.41
N GLY A 453 1.89 24.06 -4.09
CA GLY A 453 1.29 24.98 -5.06
C GLY A 453 -0.14 24.62 -5.48
N SER A 454 -0.81 23.65 -4.83
CA SER A 454 -2.21 23.33 -5.13
C SER A 454 -3.10 24.54 -4.90
N LEU A 455 -3.83 24.97 -5.94
CA LEU A 455 -4.75 26.10 -5.88
C LEU A 455 -6.11 25.70 -5.30
N LEU A 456 -6.61 24.51 -5.67
CA LEU A 456 -7.89 23.98 -5.25
C LEU A 456 -7.87 22.46 -5.42
N SER A 457 -8.33 21.72 -4.41
CA SER A 457 -8.44 20.26 -4.42
C SER A 457 -9.49 19.78 -3.42
N THR A 458 -10.07 18.62 -3.68
CA THR A 458 -11.03 17.95 -2.78
C THR A 458 -10.27 16.94 -1.92
N PRO A 459 -10.02 17.22 -0.62
CA PRO A 459 -9.41 16.24 0.27
C PRO A 459 -10.33 15.01 0.45
N ILE A 460 -9.75 13.83 0.62
CA ILE A 460 -10.49 12.60 0.97
C ILE A 460 -10.49 12.45 2.48
N LEU A 461 -11.60 12.02 3.07
CA LEU A 461 -11.73 11.74 4.51
C LEU A 461 -10.71 10.71 4.99
N ASN A 462 -10.42 10.74 6.30
CA ASN A 462 -9.57 9.78 6.99
C ASN A 462 -10.41 9.03 8.04
N PRO A 463 -11.08 7.91 7.68
CA PRO A 463 -12.00 7.22 8.59
C PRO A 463 -11.37 6.86 9.94
N PRO A 464 -12.11 6.99 11.06
CA PRO A 464 -13.56 7.23 11.15
C PRO A 464 -13.98 8.72 11.10
N GLN A 465 -13.07 9.67 10.84
CA GLN A 465 -13.37 11.10 10.91
C GLN A 465 -14.43 11.56 9.89
N SER A 466 -15.42 12.33 10.35
CA SER A 466 -16.50 12.85 9.51
C SER A 466 -16.15 14.09 8.68
N ALA A 467 -15.01 14.75 8.91
CA ALA A 467 -14.59 15.93 8.14
C ALA A 467 -13.06 16.14 8.02
N ILE A 468 -12.64 16.85 6.96
CA ILE A 468 -11.25 17.22 6.69
C ILE A 468 -11.15 18.61 6.00
N LEU A 469 -10.25 19.46 6.49
CA LEU A 469 -9.96 20.78 5.93
C LEU A 469 -8.70 20.77 5.04
N GLY A 470 -8.88 21.07 3.76
CA GLY A 470 -7.83 21.31 2.78
C GLY A 470 -7.45 22.79 2.66
N MET A 471 -6.24 23.13 3.08
CA MET A 471 -5.60 24.43 2.88
C MET A 471 -4.82 24.47 1.56
N HIS A 472 -4.95 25.57 0.82
CA HIS A 472 -4.38 25.73 -0.52
C HIS A 472 -3.31 26.83 -0.59
N LYS A 473 -2.81 27.09 -1.79
CA LYS A 473 -1.78 28.09 -2.06
C LYS A 473 -2.32 29.50 -1.76
N ILE A 474 -1.61 30.26 -0.93
CA ILE A 474 -1.81 31.71 -0.81
C ILE A 474 -1.29 32.37 -2.08
N GLN A 475 -2.10 33.21 -2.72
CA GLN A 475 -1.65 34.04 -3.84
C GLN A 475 -2.38 35.38 -3.90
N ASP A 476 -1.67 36.40 -4.38
CA ASP A 476 -2.21 37.74 -4.55
C ASP A 476 -3.31 37.77 -5.61
N ARG A 477 -4.46 38.36 -5.29
CA ARG A 477 -5.62 38.50 -6.18
C ARG A 477 -6.20 39.92 -6.10
N PRO A 478 -6.69 40.48 -7.22
CA PRO A 478 -7.51 41.69 -7.20
C PRO A 478 -8.89 41.35 -6.63
N MET A 479 -9.22 41.92 -5.48
CA MET A 479 -10.50 41.75 -4.77
C MET A 479 -11.24 43.08 -4.67
N ALA A 480 -12.56 43.04 -4.64
CA ALA A 480 -13.39 44.22 -4.41
C ALA A 480 -13.53 44.48 -2.90
N VAL A 481 -12.98 45.59 -2.41
CA VAL A 481 -13.01 46.00 -0.99
C VAL A 481 -13.50 47.45 -0.94
N ASP A 482 -14.60 47.72 -0.22
CA ASP A 482 -15.21 49.06 -0.07
C ASP A 482 -15.35 49.85 -1.39
N GLY A 483 -15.74 49.16 -2.47
CA GLY A 483 -15.91 49.73 -3.81
C GLY A 483 -14.61 49.99 -4.59
N LYS A 484 -13.45 49.60 -4.06
CA LYS A 484 -12.13 49.67 -4.72
C LYS A 484 -11.66 48.29 -5.13
N VAL A 485 -10.69 48.22 -6.04
CA VAL A 485 -9.91 47.00 -6.30
C VAL A 485 -8.63 47.06 -5.48
N GLU A 486 -8.48 46.15 -4.53
CA GLU A 486 -7.27 45.99 -3.71
C GLU A 486 -6.63 44.63 -3.98
N ILE A 487 -5.29 44.54 -3.87
CA ILE A 487 -4.57 43.28 -4.05
C ILE A 487 -4.45 42.62 -2.67
N LEU A 488 -5.10 41.46 -2.51
CA LEU A 488 -5.11 40.69 -1.26
C LEU A 488 -4.48 39.31 -1.44
N PRO A 489 -3.70 38.83 -0.45
CA PRO A 489 -3.18 37.46 -0.43
C PRO A 489 -4.31 36.49 -0.04
N MET A 490 -4.97 35.92 -1.03
CA MET A 490 -6.12 35.03 -0.84
C MET A 490 -5.68 33.56 -0.81
N MET A 491 -6.37 32.75 -0.01
CA MET A 491 -6.28 31.28 -0.03
C MET A 491 -7.66 30.68 -0.30
N TYR A 492 -7.72 29.54 -0.99
CA TYR A 492 -8.91 28.69 -0.99
C TYR A 492 -8.89 27.69 0.18
N LEU A 493 -10.02 27.55 0.86
CA LEU A 493 -10.28 26.49 1.83
C LEU A 493 -11.32 25.53 1.23
N ALA A 494 -11.06 24.23 1.34
CA ALA A 494 -11.99 23.18 0.96
C ALA A 494 -12.27 22.32 2.20
N MET A 495 -13.53 22.12 2.55
CA MET A 495 -13.94 21.19 3.60
C MET A 495 -14.66 20.02 2.95
N SER A 496 -14.07 18.83 3.00
CA SER A 496 -14.80 17.60 2.69
C SER A 496 -15.42 17.01 3.95
N TYR A 497 -16.62 16.47 3.84
CA TYR A 497 -17.39 15.96 4.96
C TYR A 497 -18.32 14.82 4.52
N ASP A 498 -18.68 13.93 5.45
CA ASP A 498 -19.65 12.86 5.23
C ASP A 498 -21.08 13.38 5.45
N HIS A 499 -21.87 13.47 4.37
CA HIS A 499 -23.24 13.97 4.40
C HIS A 499 -24.24 12.99 5.06
N ARG A 500 -23.78 11.83 5.57
CA ARG A 500 -24.59 10.98 6.48
C ARG A 500 -24.74 11.57 7.89
N ILE A 501 -23.91 12.55 8.25
CA ILE A 501 -23.86 13.13 9.61
C ILE A 501 -23.67 14.65 9.62
N VAL A 502 -22.91 15.23 8.67
CA VAL A 502 -22.76 16.69 8.56
C VAL A 502 -23.63 17.20 7.41
N ASP A 503 -24.65 17.97 7.75
CA ASP A 503 -25.57 18.58 6.78
C ASP A 503 -24.97 19.80 6.04
N GLY A 504 -25.64 20.22 4.97
CA GLY A 504 -25.21 21.35 4.13
C GLY A 504 -25.18 22.71 4.83
N LYS A 505 -25.96 22.91 5.90
CA LYS A 505 -25.95 24.15 6.71
C LYS A 505 -24.77 24.16 7.69
N GLU A 506 -24.48 23.01 8.28
CA GLU A 506 -23.45 22.78 9.30
C GLU A 506 -22.05 22.86 8.68
N SER A 507 -21.84 22.20 7.55
CA SER A 507 -20.59 22.28 6.78
C SER A 507 -20.28 23.71 6.27
N VAL A 508 -21.28 24.42 5.73
CA VAL A 508 -21.11 25.82 5.30
C VAL A 508 -20.90 26.74 6.51
N GLY A 509 -21.66 26.56 7.60
CA GLY A 509 -21.54 27.31 8.83
C GLY A 509 -20.17 27.16 9.49
N PHE A 510 -19.66 25.93 9.56
CA PHE A 510 -18.31 25.60 10.01
C PHE A 510 -17.26 26.32 9.16
N LEU A 511 -17.29 26.16 7.84
CA LEU A 511 -16.26 26.71 6.96
C LEU A 511 -16.29 28.25 6.89
N VAL A 512 -17.47 28.87 7.02
CA VAL A 512 -17.61 30.33 7.19
C VAL A 512 -17.10 30.78 8.56
N THR A 513 -17.31 30.00 9.62
CA THR A 513 -16.77 30.31 10.96
C THR A 513 -15.24 30.25 10.96
N VAL A 514 -14.63 29.19 10.42
CA VAL A 514 -13.17 29.09 10.23
C VAL A 514 -12.64 30.27 9.42
N LYS A 515 -13.30 30.64 8.30
CA LYS A 515 -12.95 31.85 7.54
C LYS A 515 -12.96 33.11 8.41
N ASN A 516 -14.06 33.39 9.11
CA ASN A 516 -14.24 34.62 9.87
C ASN A 516 -13.22 34.76 11.02
N LEU A 517 -12.87 33.65 11.68
CA LEU A 517 -11.86 33.60 12.74
C LEU A 517 -10.41 33.79 12.20
N LEU A 518 -10.19 33.54 10.91
CA LEU A 518 -8.90 33.76 10.23
C LEU A 518 -8.79 35.18 9.64
N GLU A 519 -9.89 35.76 9.15
CA GLU A 519 -9.94 37.15 8.68
C GLU A 519 -9.98 38.16 9.85
N ASP A 520 -10.47 37.75 11.03
CA ASP A 520 -10.47 38.54 12.25
C ASP A 520 -9.99 37.72 13.46
N PRO A 521 -8.66 37.51 13.61
CA PRO A 521 -8.09 36.71 14.71
C PRO A 521 -8.32 37.27 16.11
N GLN A 522 -8.84 38.50 16.26
CA GLN A 522 -9.19 39.06 17.58
C GLN A 522 -10.40 38.33 18.18
N ARG A 523 -11.25 37.74 17.34
CA ARG A 523 -12.40 36.91 17.76
C ARG A 523 -11.99 35.71 18.60
N LEU A 524 -10.86 35.08 18.28
CA LEU A 524 -10.28 33.97 19.04
C LEU A 524 -9.87 34.37 20.48
N LEU A 525 -9.77 35.68 20.78
CA LEU A 525 -9.50 36.21 22.12
C LEU A 525 -10.76 36.74 22.82
N LEU A 526 -11.85 36.94 22.07
CA LEU A 526 -13.12 37.55 22.53
C LEU A 526 -14.29 36.54 22.60
N ASP A 527 -14.11 35.34 22.05
CA ASP A 527 -15.08 34.23 22.01
C ASP A 527 -16.37 34.56 21.21
N ILE A 528 -16.20 35.10 19.99
CA ILE A 528 -17.29 35.65 19.14
C ILE A 528 -17.26 35.27 17.65
#